data_AF-A0AAW2YQU8-F1
#
_entry.id   AF-A0AAW2YQU8-F1
#
_cell.length_a   1.000
_cell.length_b   1.000
_cell.length_c   1.000
_cell.angle_alpha   90.00
_cell.angle_beta   90.00
_cell.angle_gamma   90.00
#
_symmetry.space_group_name_H-M   'P 1'
#
loop_
_entity.id
_entity.type
_entity.pdbx_description
1 polymer ?
#
loop_
_entity_poly.entity_id
_entity_poly.type
_entity_poly.pdbx_seq_one_letter_code
_entity_poly.pdbx_strand_id
1 'polypeptide(L)'
;MFFFSPFDRDMDPVKVLVVDHNLQGSQNEPFVNLRKSNLPNVEFVSSMKTESASDKLRQQTIDVVFNLELSIEKYSKTTSYLFISEDDWYFCPNGMLALQYLIAKANKHFPTWIGLRCSYGLNGIVIKIEDVPSLTSFLKNKLKQTIGIMIAPDLLLFEWMNQYDQGTPPRRIVSFRYNLFEHLGAESTFVGRSERYTPKCYQVLYDWLQEGERFHNEVCPRDDISPCPPEINGEQPMLIDWDMKSHELHRDHFPYCDVSINNEEDAKKNACRIKK
;
A
#
# COMPACT_ATOMS: atom_id res chain seq x y z
N MET A 1 -4.11 -6.01 1.83
CA MET A 1 -3.52 -5.50 3.09
C MET A 1 -2.51 -6.53 3.60
N PHE A 2 -1.31 -6.10 4.00
CA PHE A 2 -0.23 -6.99 4.46
C PHE A 2 0.15 -6.67 5.92
N PHE A 3 0.81 -7.58 6.62
CA PHE A 3 1.07 -7.51 8.06
C PHE A 3 2.52 -7.90 8.40
N PHE A 4 3.16 -7.17 9.32
CA PHE A 4 4.55 -7.41 9.75
C PHE A 4 4.73 -7.44 11.27
N SER A 5 5.60 -8.32 11.75
CA SER A 5 6.07 -8.42 13.14
C SER A 5 7.47 -7.79 13.27
N PRO A 6 7.86 -7.23 14.43
CA PRO A 6 9.16 -6.61 14.62
C PRO A 6 10.29 -7.65 14.70
N PHE A 7 11.50 -7.17 14.42
CA PHE A 7 12.71 -7.94 14.20
C PHE A 7 13.14 -8.79 15.40
N ASP A 8 12.75 -10.07 15.40
CA ASP A 8 13.53 -11.15 16.00
C ASP A 8 14.17 -11.99 14.88
N ARG A 9 15.22 -12.77 15.19
CA ARG A 9 16.01 -13.51 14.17
C ARG A 9 15.20 -14.52 13.35
N ASP A 10 13.96 -14.79 13.76
CA ASP A 10 12.95 -15.51 13.01
C ASP A 10 11.88 -14.50 12.55
N MET A 11 11.96 -14.04 11.29
CA MET A 11 10.90 -13.19 10.75
C MET A 11 9.59 -13.96 10.75
N ASP A 12 8.62 -13.49 11.52
CA ASP A 12 7.26 -13.99 11.42
C ASP A 12 6.78 -13.87 9.97
N PRO A 13 6.04 -14.86 9.45
CA PRO A 13 5.53 -14.82 8.10
C PRO A 13 4.66 -13.58 7.88
N VAL A 14 4.88 -12.87 6.76
CA VAL A 14 4.00 -11.80 6.31
C VAL A 14 2.60 -12.37 6.11
N LYS A 15 1.64 -11.90 6.91
CA LYS A 15 0.23 -12.23 6.70
C LYS A 15 -0.36 -11.27 5.68
N VAL A 16 -1.32 -11.72 4.89
CA VAL A 16 -1.98 -10.92 3.87
C VAL A 16 -3.47 -11.14 4.00
N LEU A 17 -4.20 -10.04 4.22
CA LEU A 17 -5.65 -10.01 4.15
C LEU A 17 -6.03 -9.32 2.85
N VAL A 18 -6.66 -10.08 1.95
CA VAL A 18 -7.24 -9.57 0.72
C VAL A 18 -8.75 -9.48 0.93
N VAL A 19 -9.29 -8.27 0.80
CA VAL A 19 -10.73 -8.09 0.81
C VAL A 19 -11.18 -7.62 -0.55
N ASP A 20 -12.07 -8.40 -1.14
CA ASP A 20 -12.57 -8.18 -2.49
C ASP A 20 -14.08 -8.38 -2.48
N HIS A 21 -14.81 -7.33 -2.86
CA HIS A 21 -16.28 -7.33 -2.90
C HIS A 21 -16.83 -8.27 -3.98
N ASN A 22 -16.02 -8.64 -4.98
CA ASN A 22 -16.41 -9.59 -6.02
C ASN A 22 -16.30 -11.06 -5.56
N LEU A 23 -15.85 -11.31 -4.32
CA LEU A 23 -15.78 -12.67 -3.76
C LEU A 23 -17.17 -13.26 -3.45
N GLN A 24 -18.21 -12.44 -3.31
CA GLN A 24 -19.60 -12.87 -3.18
C GLN A 24 -20.10 -13.42 -4.53
N GLY A 25 -19.80 -14.70 -4.79
CA GLY A 25 -20.18 -15.44 -6.00
C GLY A 25 -19.03 -16.24 -6.61
N SER A 26 -17.79 -15.82 -6.38
CA SER A 26 -16.58 -16.45 -6.94
C SER A 26 -15.94 -17.50 -6.02
N GLN A 27 -16.62 -17.94 -4.96
CA GLN A 27 -16.16 -19.08 -4.13
C GLN A 27 -15.96 -20.37 -4.97
N ASN A 28 -16.63 -20.46 -6.13
CA ASN A 28 -16.46 -21.54 -7.08
C ASN A 28 -15.47 -21.22 -8.20
N GLU A 29 -14.87 -20.04 -8.25
CA GLU A 29 -13.87 -19.73 -9.27
C GLU A 29 -12.58 -20.49 -9.02
N PRO A 30 -12.04 -21.20 -10.03
CA PRO A 30 -10.81 -21.97 -9.91
C PRO A 30 -9.64 -21.13 -9.41
N PHE A 31 -9.59 -19.84 -9.78
CA PHE A 31 -8.50 -18.94 -9.43
C PHE A 31 -8.47 -18.58 -7.94
N VAL A 32 -9.64 -18.34 -7.32
CA VAL A 32 -9.77 -18.09 -5.88
C VAL A 32 -9.38 -19.35 -5.10
N ASN A 33 -9.81 -20.53 -5.58
CA ASN A 33 -9.49 -21.81 -4.94
C ASN A 33 -8.01 -22.21 -5.10
N LEU A 34 -7.39 -21.91 -6.23
CA LEU A 34 -5.95 -22.16 -6.47
C LEU A 34 -5.05 -21.27 -5.59
N ARG A 35 -5.50 -20.05 -5.27
CA ARG A 35 -4.80 -19.13 -4.37
C ARG A 35 -4.93 -19.54 -2.90
N LYS A 36 -6.11 -20.01 -2.48
CA LYS A 36 -6.36 -20.47 -1.09
C LYS A 36 -5.51 -21.67 -0.67
N SER A 37 -5.20 -22.58 -1.59
CA SER A 37 -4.49 -23.83 -1.25
C SER A 37 -2.95 -23.69 -1.17
N ASN A 38 -2.36 -22.65 -1.74
CA ASN A 38 -0.90 -22.56 -1.91
C ASN A 38 -0.22 -21.43 -1.12
N LEU A 39 -0.99 -20.56 -0.46
CA LEU A 39 -0.45 -19.41 0.27
C LEU A 39 -1.01 -19.41 1.71
N PRO A 40 -0.39 -20.14 2.65
CA PRO A 40 -0.93 -20.32 4.01
C PRO A 40 -1.08 -19.02 4.79
N ASN A 41 -0.45 -17.94 4.32
CA ASN A 41 -0.48 -16.63 4.97
C ASN A 41 -1.41 -15.63 4.26
N VAL A 42 -2.20 -16.06 3.26
CA VAL A 42 -3.12 -15.19 2.53
C VAL A 42 -4.56 -15.59 2.83
N GLU A 43 -5.32 -14.66 3.39
CA GLU A 43 -6.75 -14.82 3.65
C GLU A 43 -7.58 -13.91 2.74
N PHE A 44 -8.62 -14.49 2.13
CA PHE A 44 -9.56 -13.78 1.26
C PHE A 44 -10.91 -13.62 1.96
N VAL A 45 -11.41 -12.39 2.09
CA VAL A 45 -12.71 -12.08 2.69
C VAL A 45 -13.55 -11.22 1.76
N SER A 46 -14.85 -11.49 1.67
CA SER A 46 -15.77 -10.66 0.88
C SER A 46 -16.38 -9.56 1.73
N SER A 47 -16.41 -8.33 1.21
CA SER A 47 -17.28 -7.27 1.76
C SER A 47 -18.70 -7.34 1.16
N MET A 48 -19.65 -6.60 1.75
CA MET A 48 -21.03 -6.50 1.24
C MET A 48 -21.12 -5.45 0.13
N LYS A 49 -21.90 -5.75 -0.92
CA LYS A 49 -22.10 -4.87 -2.09
C LYS A 49 -23.19 -3.82 -1.87
N THR A 50 -23.01 -2.62 -2.42
CA THR A 50 -24.07 -1.61 -2.62
C THR A 50 -24.23 -1.26 -4.10
N GLU A 51 -25.41 -0.75 -4.52
CA GLU A 51 -25.86 -0.78 -5.92
C GLU A 51 -25.61 0.50 -6.74
N SER A 52 -25.27 1.68 -6.17
CA SER A 52 -25.14 2.93 -6.96
C SER A 52 -23.72 3.47 -7.17
N ALA A 53 -23.55 4.34 -8.17
CA ALA A 53 -22.25 4.94 -8.52
C ALA A 53 -21.76 5.99 -7.50
N SER A 54 -22.64 6.83 -6.96
CA SER A 54 -22.33 7.71 -5.82
C SER A 54 -22.02 6.92 -4.55
N ASP A 55 -22.50 5.67 -4.48
CA ASP A 55 -22.14 4.76 -3.41
C ASP A 55 -20.73 4.19 -3.58
N LYS A 56 -20.07 4.24 -4.76
CA LYS A 56 -18.77 3.59 -4.95
C LYS A 56 -17.66 4.15 -4.05
N LEU A 57 -17.47 5.47 -4.00
CA LEU A 57 -16.45 6.08 -3.13
C LEU A 57 -16.79 5.87 -1.66
N ARG A 58 -18.08 6.00 -1.31
CA ARG A 58 -18.56 5.72 0.04
C ARG A 58 -18.34 4.26 0.42
N GLN A 59 -18.56 3.34 -0.52
CA GLN A 59 -18.39 1.90 -0.37
C GLN A 59 -16.91 1.56 -0.22
N GLN A 60 -16.01 2.19 -0.98
CA GLN A 60 -14.57 2.03 -0.78
C GLN A 60 -14.18 2.37 0.66
N THR A 61 -14.69 3.47 1.21
CA THR A 61 -14.43 3.81 2.63
C THR A 61 -15.05 2.80 3.60
N ILE A 62 -16.25 2.26 3.30
CA ILE A 62 -16.84 1.16 4.09
C ILE A 62 -15.96 -0.09 4.05
N ASP A 63 -15.49 -0.48 2.87
CA ASP A 63 -14.64 -1.64 2.66
C ASP A 63 -13.31 -1.47 3.40
N VAL A 64 -12.71 -0.27 3.37
CA VAL A 64 -11.54 0.05 4.19
C VAL A 64 -11.84 -0.12 5.67
N VAL A 65 -12.94 0.46 6.19
CA VAL A 65 -13.33 0.30 7.59
C VAL A 65 -13.48 -1.17 7.97
N PHE A 66 -14.18 -1.96 7.14
CA PHE A 66 -14.35 -3.39 7.35
C PHE A 66 -13.01 -4.13 7.39
N ASN A 67 -12.07 -3.78 6.49
CA ASN A 67 -10.72 -4.36 6.48
C ASN A 67 -9.96 -4.06 7.76
N LEU A 68 -10.02 -2.82 8.25
CA LEU A 68 -9.35 -2.42 9.48
C LEU A 68 -9.92 -3.16 10.69
N GLU A 69 -11.24 -3.29 10.79
CA GLU A 69 -11.89 -4.03 11.88
C GLU A 69 -11.47 -5.50 11.90
N LEU A 70 -11.51 -6.15 10.75
CA LEU A 70 -11.10 -7.54 10.60
C LEU A 70 -9.61 -7.73 10.91
N SER A 71 -8.79 -6.76 10.54
CA SER A 71 -7.35 -6.74 10.82
C SER A 71 -7.06 -6.66 12.32
N ILE A 72 -7.80 -5.81 13.03
CA ILE A 72 -7.72 -5.71 14.50
C ILE A 72 -8.12 -7.04 15.12
N GLU A 73 -9.27 -7.60 14.73
CA GLU A 73 -9.79 -8.85 15.29
C GLU A 73 -8.79 -10.00 15.16
N LYS A 74 -8.19 -10.16 13.97
CA LYS A 74 -7.38 -11.33 13.65
C LYS A 74 -5.90 -11.20 14.00
N TYR A 75 -5.34 -10.00 13.86
CA TYR A 75 -3.88 -9.85 13.80
C TYR A 75 -3.31 -8.89 14.85
N SER A 76 -4.14 -8.14 15.59
CA SER A 76 -3.66 -7.18 16.61
C SER A 76 -2.73 -7.76 17.67
N LYS A 77 -2.83 -9.07 17.94
CA LYS A 77 -1.99 -9.76 18.94
C LYS A 77 -0.68 -10.30 18.39
N THR A 78 -0.54 -10.41 17.07
CA THR A 78 0.58 -11.14 16.42
C THR A 78 1.35 -10.30 15.42
N THR A 79 1.08 -9.00 15.36
CA THR A 79 1.58 -8.13 14.31
C THR A 79 1.75 -6.74 14.88
N SER A 80 2.78 -6.00 14.48
CA SER A 80 2.99 -4.62 14.90
C SER A 80 2.65 -3.59 13.82
N TYR A 81 2.63 -3.99 12.55
CA TYR A 81 2.37 -3.09 11.44
C TYR A 81 1.28 -3.62 10.52
N LEU A 82 0.46 -2.68 10.05
CA LEU A 82 -0.50 -2.86 8.98
C LEU A 82 0.01 -2.16 7.72
N PHE A 83 0.02 -2.85 6.60
CA PHE A 83 0.36 -2.28 5.30
C PHE A 83 -0.87 -2.27 4.38
N ILE A 84 -1.27 -1.08 3.97
CA ILE A 84 -2.43 -0.82 3.11
C ILE A 84 -1.96 -0.72 1.67
N SER A 85 -2.62 -1.47 0.80
CA SER A 85 -2.29 -1.61 -0.62
C SER A 85 -3.55 -1.94 -1.41
N GLU A 86 -3.63 -1.38 -2.62
CA GLU A 86 -4.66 -1.66 -3.63
C GLU A 86 -4.26 -2.91 -4.46
N ASP A 87 -5.22 -3.54 -5.12
CA ASP A 87 -5.05 -4.81 -5.84
C ASP A 87 -4.49 -4.65 -7.27
N ASP A 88 -4.48 -3.43 -7.79
CA ASP A 88 -3.96 -3.05 -9.11
C ASP A 88 -2.50 -2.55 -9.07
N TRP A 89 -1.69 -3.02 -8.11
CA TRP A 89 -0.26 -2.68 -8.00
C TRP A 89 0.62 -3.91 -7.72
N TYR A 90 1.87 -3.85 -8.18
CA TYR A 90 2.92 -4.78 -7.76
C TYR A 90 4.09 -4.04 -7.12
N PHE A 91 4.79 -4.73 -6.21
CA PHE A 91 6.02 -4.23 -5.60
C PHE A 91 7.14 -4.10 -6.64
N CYS A 92 7.90 -3.03 -6.53
CA CYS A 92 9.14 -2.87 -7.27
C CYS A 92 10.15 -3.98 -6.94
N PRO A 93 11.14 -4.26 -7.82
CA PRO A 93 12.22 -5.18 -7.52
C PRO A 93 12.94 -4.77 -6.22
N ASN A 94 13.01 -5.65 -5.21
CA ASN A 94 13.49 -5.34 -3.85
C ASN A 94 12.56 -4.44 -2.99
N GLY A 95 11.33 -4.18 -3.43
CA GLY A 95 10.39 -3.30 -2.72
C GLY A 95 10.08 -3.76 -1.30
N MET A 96 10.00 -5.07 -1.05
CA MET A 96 9.80 -5.62 0.30
C MET A 96 11.02 -5.39 1.21
N LEU A 97 12.23 -5.51 0.68
CA LEU A 97 13.46 -5.21 1.42
C LEU A 97 13.54 -3.71 1.75
N ALA A 98 13.18 -2.86 0.79
CA ALA A 98 13.08 -1.42 0.99
C ALA A 98 12.05 -1.05 2.06
N LEU A 99 10.89 -1.71 2.05
CA LEU A 99 9.85 -1.50 3.06
C LEU A 99 10.33 -1.88 4.48
N GLN A 100 11.04 -3.01 4.62
CA GLN A 100 11.63 -3.43 5.90
C GLN A 100 12.66 -2.41 6.41
N TYR A 101 13.57 -1.99 5.53
CA TYR A 101 14.54 -0.93 5.83
C TYR A 101 13.85 0.35 6.31
N LEU A 102 12.83 0.78 5.57
CA LEU A 102 12.09 2.01 5.81
C LEU A 102 11.37 1.98 7.17
N ILE A 103 10.71 0.86 7.52
CA ILE A 103 10.10 0.69 8.85
C ILE A 103 11.16 0.76 9.96
N ALA A 104 12.28 0.05 9.79
CA ALA A 104 13.37 0.08 10.77
C ALA A 104 13.93 1.49 10.97
N LYS A 105 14.14 2.22 9.86
CA LYS A 105 14.63 3.61 9.89
C LYS A 105 13.62 4.55 10.55
N ALA A 106 12.34 4.45 10.21
CA ALA A 106 11.29 5.25 10.82
C ALA A 106 11.19 5.00 12.34
N ASN A 107 11.27 3.75 12.79
CA ASN A 107 11.31 3.42 14.22
C ASN A 107 12.52 4.02 14.94
N LYS A 108 13.70 4.01 14.30
CA LYS A 108 14.93 4.56 14.87
C LYS A 108 14.85 6.08 15.05
N HIS A 109 14.37 6.81 14.04
CA HIS A 109 14.45 8.27 14.02
C HIS A 109 13.16 8.98 14.46
N PHE A 110 12.01 8.32 14.32
CA PHE A 110 10.69 8.88 14.63
C PHE A 110 9.85 7.88 15.43
N PRO A 111 10.26 7.43 16.63
CA PRO A 111 9.64 6.30 17.34
C PRO A 111 8.11 6.42 17.55
N THR A 112 7.57 7.65 17.53
CA THR A 112 6.14 7.95 17.66
C THR A 112 5.43 8.26 16.34
N TRP A 113 5.98 7.91 15.17
CA TRP A 113 5.37 8.14 13.86
C TRP A 113 3.93 7.59 13.76
N ILE A 114 3.07 8.25 12.96
CA ILE A 114 1.64 7.90 12.79
C ILE A 114 1.37 7.11 11.52
N GLY A 115 2.12 7.40 10.45
CA GLY A 115 2.03 6.68 9.19
C GLY A 115 3.31 6.82 8.40
N LEU A 116 3.54 5.83 7.54
CA LEU A 116 4.72 5.73 6.71
C LEU A 116 4.30 5.48 5.25
N ARG A 117 4.65 6.43 4.39
CA ARG A 117 4.18 6.56 3.00
C ARG A 117 5.29 6.12 2.04
N CYS A 118 4.99 5.18 1.14
CA CYS A 118 5.93 4.62 0.17
C CYS A 118 5.32 4.40 -1.24
N SER A 119 4.12 4.91 -1.49
CA SER A 119 3.42 4.92 -2.79
C SER A 119 2.34 5.99 -2.80
N TYR A 120 1.53 6.00 -3.86
CA TYR A 120 0.47 6.98 -4.10
C TYR A 120 -0.93 6.46 -3.73
N GLY A 121 -1.86 7.38 -3.49
CA GLY A 121 -3.28 7.06 -3.24
C GLY A 121 -3.47 6.31 -1.92
N LEU A 122 -4.29 5.26 -1.91
CA LEU A 122 -4.45 4.40 -0.73
C LEU A 122 -3.37 3.30 -0.68
N ASN A 123 -2.62 3.14 -1.77
CA ASN A 123 -1.51 2.21 -1.85
C ASN A 123 -0.27 2.71 -1.09
N GLY A 124 0.53 1.77 -0.58
CA GLY A 124 1.85 2.06 -0.04
C GLY A 124 1.85 2.77 1.32
N ILE A 125 0.96 2.41 2.24
CA ILE A 125 0.90 3.04 3.57
C ILE A 125 1.11 2.01 4.64
N VAL A 126 2.10 2.23 5.50
CA VAL A 126 2.27 1.46 6.73
C VAL A 126 1.74 2.28 7.90
N ILE A 127 0.93 1.66 8.76
CA ILE A 127 0.54 2.20 10.06
C ILE A 127 0.85 1.17 11.15
N LYS A 128 1.04 1.62 12.38
CA LYS A 128 1.18 0.69 13.50
C LYS A 128 -0.17 0.09 13.84
N ILE A 129 -0.18 -1.20 14.21
CA ILE A 129 -1.41 -1.92 14.52
C ILE A 129 -2.19 -1.26 15.68
N GLU A 130 -1.47 -0.63 16.62
CA GLU A 130 -2.03 0.04 17.79
C GLU A 130 -2.85 1.29 17.43
N ASP A 131 -2.61 1.87 16.25
CA ASP A 131 -3.32 3.06 15.77
C ASP A 131 -4.56 2.74 14.94
N VAL A 132 -4.68 1.49 14.47
CA VAL A 132 -5.79 1.04 13.62
C VAL A 132 -7.17 1.26 14.26
N PRO A 133 -7.38 1.03 15.58
CA PRO A 133 -8.66 1.35 16.21
C PRO A 133 -9.04 2.83 16.12
N SER A 134 -8.06 3.74 16.23
CA SER A 134 -8.29 5.18 16.10
C SER A 134 -8.68 5.55 14.66
N LEU A 135 -7.92 5.08 13.68
CA LEU A 135 -8.23 5.28 12.26
C LEU A 135 -9.63 4.75 11.92
N THR A 136 -9.96 3.54 12.38
CA THR A 136 -11.27 2.92 12.15
C THR A 136 -12.40 3.79 12.71
N SER A 137 -12.22 4.29 13.93
CA SER A 137 -13.21 5.17 14.58
C SER A 137 -13.36 6.50 13.85
N PHE A 138 -12.24 7.08 13.39
CA PHE A 138 -12.23 8.29 12.59
C PHE A 138 -13.01 8.12 11.28
N LEU A 139 -12.72 7.08 10.50
CA LEU A 139 -13.40 6.80 9.23
C LEU A 139 -14.90 6.56 9.44
N LYS A 140 -15.29 5.81 10.48
CA LYS A 140 -16.71 5.63 10.84
C LYS A 140 -17.42 6.94 11.16
N ASN A 141 -16.75 7.85 11.87
CA ASN A 141 -17.31 9.16 12.18
C ASN A 141 -17.44 10.02 10.91
N LYS A 142 -16.44 10.00 10.03
CA LYS A 142 -16.51 10.69 8.74
C LYS A 142 -17.66 10.19 7.88
N LEU A 143 -17.83 8.87 7.77
CA LEU A 143 -18.96 8.25 7.06
C LEU A 143 -20.34 8.70 7.58
N LYS A 144 -20.46 9.06 8.86
CA LYS A 144 -21.71 9.60 9.45
C LYS A 144 -21.88 11.10 9.19
N GLN A 145 -20.79 11.86 9.11
CA GLN A 145 -20.79 13.31 8.97
C GLN A 145 -20.92 13.77 7.51
N THR A 146 -20.40 13.00 6.55
CA THR A 146 -20.31 13.40 5.14
C THR A 146 -21.42 12.79 4.30
N ILE A 147 -22.66 12.75 4.80
CA ILE A 147 -23.80 12.25 4.01
C ILE A 147 -23.96 13.14 2.77
N GLY A 148 -23.72 12.57 1.59
CA GLY A 148 -23.77 13.27 0.29
C GLY A 148 -22.47 13.95 -0.15
N ILE A 149 -21.41 13.94 0.67
CA ILE A 149 -20.08 14.45 0.29
C ILE A 149 -19.15 13.25 0.06
N MET A 150 -18.60 13.15 -1.15
CA MET A 150 -17.71 12.06 -1.54
C MET A 150 -16.25 12.48 -1.31
N ILE A 151 -15.59 11.84 -0.33
CA ILE A 151 -14.16 11.99 -0.08
C ILE A 151 -13.52 10.62 -0.26
N ALA A 152 -12.45 10.56 -1.05
CA ALA A 152 -11.71 9.33 -1.27
C ALA A 152 -10.98 8.89 0.02
N PRO A 153 -10.86 7.57 0.27
CA PRO A 153 -10.33 7.04 1.53
C PRO A 153 -8.87 7.43 1.81
N ASP A 154 -8.06 7.64 0.77
CA ASP A 154 -6.69 8.14 0.87
C ASP A 154 -6.63 9.55 1.47
N LEU A 155 -7.52 10.44 1.03
CA LEU A 155 -7.63 11.80 1.58
C LEU A 155 -8.11 11.78 3.04
N LEU A 156 -9.05 10.90 3.39
CA LEU A 156 -9.49 10.72 4.77
C LEU A 156 -8.37 10.18 5.65
N LEU A 157 -7.56 9.25 5.13
CA LEU A 157 -6.41 8.71 5.84
C LEU A 157 -5.34 9.78 6.09
N PHE A 158 -5.04 10.62 5.09
CA PHE A 158 -4.18 11.78 5.30
C PHE A 158 -4.75 12.74 6.35
N GLU A 159 -6.04 13.07 6.27
CA GLU A 159 -6.70 13.96 7.23
C GLU A 159 -6.54 13.42 8.67
N TRP A 160 -6.75 12.12 8.88
CA TRP A 160 -6.53 11.48 10.18
C TRP A 160 -5.08 11.60 10.64
N MET A 161 -4.10 11.25 9.80
CA MET A 161 -2.68 11.33 10.16
C MET A 161 -2.26 12.75 10.52
N ASN A 162 -2.74 13.73 9.76
CA ASN A 162 -2.41 15.14 9.96
C ASN A 162 -2.90 15.70 11.30
N GLN A 163 -3.96 15.12 11.92
CA GLN A 163 -4.38 15.48 13.28
C GLN A 163 -3.32 15.16 14.34
N TYR A 164 -2.51 14.13 14.11
CA TYR A 164 -1.47 13.70 15.03
C TYR A 164 -0.11 14.33 14.75
N ASP A 165 0.19 14.65 13.49
CA ASP A 165 1.43 15.34 13.12
C ASP A 165 1.49 16.75 13.73
N GLN A 166 0.33 17.39 13.91
CA GLN A 166 0.19 18.70 14.55
C GLN A 166 0.00 18.64 16.07
N GLY A 167 0.02 17.43 16.67
CA GLY A 167 -0.18 17.21 18.10
C GLY A 167 1.04 17.51 18.98
N THR A 168 0.88 17.33 20.29
CA THR A 168 1.95 17.50 21.29
C THR A 168 2.05 16.27 22.21
N PRO A 169 3.09 15.42 22.11
CA PRO A 169 4.17 15.49 21.13
C PRO A 169 3.68 15.11 19.71
N PRO A 170 4.29 15.67 18.65
CA PRO A 170 3.88 15.38 17.29
C PRO A 170 4.20 13.93 16.91
N ARG A 171 3.29 13.30 16.19
CA ARG A 171 3.49 11.96 15.61
C ARG A 171 3.61 12.09 14.10
N ARG A 172 4.85 12.01 13.62
CA ARG A 172 5.19 12.38 12.25
C ARG A 172 4.58 11.45 11.21
N ILE A 173 4.13 12.03 10.10
CA ILE A 173 4.00 11.32 8.82
C ILE A 173 5.41 11.20 8.25
N VAL A 174 5.83 9.99 7.94
CA VAL A 174 7.16 9.72 7.36
C VAL A 174 6.98 9.28 5.92
N SER A 175 7.59 10.01 4.98
CA SER A 175 7.53 9.69 3.56
C SER A 175 8.86 9.19 3.05
N PHE A 176 8.82 8.06 2.37
CA PHE A 176 9.97 7.53 1.66
C PHE A 176 10.24 8.37 0.41
N ARG A 177 11.51 8.46 0.04
CA ARG A 177 11.95 9.18 -1.15
C ARG A 177 11.41 8.59 -2.43
N TYR A 178 11.21 7.28 -2.47
CA TYR A 178 10.94 6.57 -3.70
C TYR A 178 9.58 5.88 -3.67
N ASN A 179 8.95 5.80 -4.84
CA ASN A 179 7.76 5.00 -5.05
C ASN A 179 8.12 3.50 -5.14
N LEU A 180 7.52 2.67 -4.28
CA LEU A 180 7.80 1.24 -4.17
C LEU A 180 6.86 0.34 -4.99
N PHE A 181 6.01 0.93 -5.83
CA PHE A 181 5.00 0.17 -6.57
C PHE A 181 4.87 0.63 -8.01
N GLU A 182 4.47 -0.26 -8.89
CA GLU A 182 4.04 0.09 -10.24
C GLU A 182 2.62 -0.39 -10.48
N HIS A 183 1.82 0.47 -11.12
CA HIS A 183 0.41 0.24 -11.37
C HIS A 183 0.23 -0.80 -12.48
N LEU A 184 -0.71 -1.72 -12.31
CA LEU A 184 -1.12 -2.72 -13.29
C LEU A 184 -2.15 -2.10 -14.24
N GLY A 185 -1.79 -1.99 -15.52
CA GLY A 185 -2.65 -1.41 -16.55
C GLY A 185 -2.62 0.12 -16.61
N ALA A 186 -3.15 0.67 -17.70
CA ALA A 186 -3.12 2.11 -17.99
C ALA A 186 -4.43 2.83 -17.66
N GLU A 187 -5.53 2.09 -17.48
CA GLU A 187 -6.88 2.65 -17.31
C GLU A 187 -7.34 2.56 -15.86
N SER A 188 -7.88 3.68 -15.35
CA SER A 188 -8.59 3.65 -14.07
C SER A 188 -9.98 3.06 -14.25
N THR A 189 -10.44 2.28 -13.28
CA THR A 189 -11.84 1.85 -13.20
C THR A 189 -12.82 3.01 -12.99
N PHE A 190 -12.32 4.22 -12.67
CA PHE A 190 -13.11 5.44 -12.59
C PHE A 190 -13.25 6.13 -13.95
N VAL A 191 -14.46 6.02 -14.52
CA VAL A 191 -14.84 6.71 -15.75
C VAL A 191 -14.75 8.23 -15.59
N GLY A 192 -14.08 8.92 -16.51
CA GLY A 192 -14.08 10.38 -16.61
C GLY A 192 -12.87 11.10 -16.00
N ARG A 193 -11.82 10.39 -15.58
CA ARG A 193 -10.52 11.01 -15.27
C ARG A 193 -9.62 11.00 -16.51
N SER A 194 -9.05 12.16 -16.85
CA SER A 194 -7.97 12.30 -17.85
C SER A 194 -6.75 11.46 -17.45
N GLU A 195 -5.79 11.31 -18.38
CA GLU A 195 -4.54 10.53 -18.21
C GLU A 195 -4.09 10.40 -16.75
N ARG A 196 -4.04 9.17 -16.25
CA ARG A 196 -3.61 8.86 -14.88
C ARG A 196 -2.09 8.99 -14.84
N TYR A 197 -1.57 9.74 -13.87
CA TYR A 197 -0.15 9.67 -13.55
C TYR A 197 0.20 8.23 -13.15
N THR A 198 1.14 7.62 -13.85
CA THR A 198 1.58 6.24 -13.66
C THR A 198 3.00 6.23 -13.13
N PRO A 199 3.19 6.42 -11.81
CA PRO A 199 4.52 6.48 -11.22
C PRO A 199 5.24 5.17 -11.45
N LYS A 200 6.51 5.27 -11.85
CA LYS A 200 7.39 4.13 -12.06
C LYS A 200 8.09 3.74 -10.79
N CYS A 201 8.61 2.53 -10.79
CA CYS A 201 9.46 2.05 -9.71
C CYS A 201 10.62 2.99 -9.45
N TYR A 202 10.82 3.28 -8.17
CA TYR A 202 11.89 4.13 -7.66
C TYR A 202 11.89 5.58 -8.17
N GLN A 203 10.80 6.04 -8.78
CA GLN A 203 10.61 7.48 -9.01
C GLN A 203 10.42 8.22 -7.68
N VAL A 204 10.81 9.49 -7.66
CA VAL A 204 10.70 10.32 -6.45
C VAL A 204 9.24 10.49 -6.06
N LEU A 205 8.93 10.25 -4.79
CA LEU A 205 7.60 10.30 -4.21
C LEU A 205 7.26 11.73 -3.74
N TYR A 206 6.96 12.64 -4.67
CA TYR A 206 6.71 14.05 -4.34
C TYR A 206 5.47 14.65 -5.01
N ASP A 207 5.25 14.42 -6.30
CA ASP A 207 4.06 14.92 -7.00
C ASP A 207 2.77 14.29 -6.48
N TRP A 208 1.59 14.84 -6.79
CA TRP A 208 0.26 14.22 -6.55
C TRP A 208 -0.09 13.77 -5.12
N LEU A 209 0.76 14.05 -4.14
CA LEU A 209 0.54 13.79 -2.72
C LEU A 209 0.16 15.08 -1.99
N GLN A 210 -0.46 14.92 -0.83
CA GLN A 210 -0.71 16.04 0.10
C GLN A 210 0.61 16.54 0.67
N GLU A 211 0.71 17.83 0.99
CA GLU A 211 1.98 18.47 1.39
C GLU A 211 2.71 17.70 2.51
N GLY A 212 1.99 17.28 3.55
CA GLY A 212 2.57 16.52 4.67
C GLY A 212 2.99 15.09 4.35
N GLU A 213 2.70 14.59 3.14
CA GLU A 213 3.04 13.24 2.68
C GLU A 213 4.11 13.24 1.59
N ARG A 214 4.59 14.40 1.15
CA ARG A 214 5.62 14.49 0.11
C ARG A 214 6.99 14.21 0.68
N PHE A 215 7.82 13.58 -0.14
CA PHE A 215 9.26 13.65 0.09
C PHE A 215 9.80 15.00 -0.39
N HIS A 216 10.36 15.78 0.54
CA HIS A 216 10.94 17.09 0.28
C HIS A 216 12.43 16.96 -0.08
N ASN A 217 12.74 16.76 -1.36
CA ASN A 217 14.12 16.51 -1.83
C ASN A 217 15.06 17.71 -1.60
N GLU A 218 14.53 18.92 -1.67
CA GLU A 218 15.23 20.16 -1.38
C GLU A 218 15.59 20.31 0.10
N VAL A 219 14.80 19.73 1.00
CA VAL A 219 15.05 19.77 2.45
C VAL A 219 15.90 18.59 2.89
N CYS A 220 15.65 17.39 2.33
CA CYS A 220 16.31 16.13 2.69
C CYS A 220 17.13 15.53 1.53
N PRO A 221 18.07 16.26 0.89
CA PRO A 221 18.74 15.78 -0.32
C PRO A 221 19.61 14.54 -0.09
N ARG A 222 20.06 14.34 1.16
CA ARG A 222 21.00 13.27 1.56
C ARG A 222 20.32 12.14 2.35
N ASP A 223 18.99 12.16 2.44
CA ASP A 223 18.23 11.11 3.11
C ASP A 223 17.25 10.45 2.12
N ASP A 224 16.71 9.31 2.51
CA ASP A 224 15.62 8.64 1.81
C ASP A 224 14.29 8.68 2.59
N ILE A 225 14.22 9.38 3.73
CA ILE A 225 12.95 9.72 4.39
C ILE A 225 12.78 11.22 4.66
N SER A 226 11.52 11.66 4.63
CA SER A 226 11.07 13.01 4.99
C SER A 226 9.99 12.92 6.09
N PRO A 227 9.95 13.80 7.11
CA PRO A 227 10.92 14.86 7.40
C PRO A 227 12.32 14.30 7.64
N CYS A 228 13.35 15.15 7.48
CA CYS A 228 14.72 14.67 7.62
C CYS A 228 14.94 14.22 9.07
N PRO A 229 15.58 13.06 9.30
CA PRO A 229 15.94 12.65 10.63
C PRO A 229 16.77 13.71 11.37
N PRO A 230 16.59 13.89 12.68
CA PRO A 230 17.54 14.64 13.47
C PRO A 230 18.90 13.92 13.46
N GLU A 231 19.99 14.67 13.48
CA GLU A 231 21.32 14.07 13.65
C GLU A 231 21.40 13.38 15.01
N ILE A 232 21.61 12.06 15.02
CA ILE A 232 21.79 11.27 16.24
C ILE A 232 23.28 10.96 16.35
N ASN A 233 23.95 11.43 17.39
CA ASN A 233 25.38 11.16 17.65
C ASN A 233 26.33 11.51 16.49
N GLY A 234 25.96 12.48 15.65
CA GLY A 234 26.73 12.83 14.45
C GLY A 234 26.66 11.81 13.30
N GLU A 235 25.79 10.80 13.39
CA GLU A 235 25.51 9.92 12.27
C GLU A 235 24.90 10.73 11.12
N GLN A 236 25.52 10.62 9.94
CA GLN A 236 25.02 11.28 8.74
C GLN A 236 23.74 10.60 8.23
N PRO A 237 22.83 11.37 7.61
CA PRO A 237 21.75 10.83 6.79
C PRO A 237 22.24 9.72 5.86
N MET A 238 21.56 8.58 5.86
CA MET A 238 21.89 7.44 5.02
C MET A 238 20.90 7.38 3.85
N LEU A 239 21.33 7.86 2.68
CA LEU A 239 20.63 7.63 1.43
C LEU A 239 21.08 6.30 0.84
N ILE A 240 20.19 5.32 0.79
CA ILE A 240 20.44 4.07 0.06
C ILE A 240 20.08 4.27 -1.42
N ASP A 241 20.98 3.84 -2.30
CA ASP A 241 20.69 3.76 -3.73
C ASP A 241 19.88 2.50 -4.02
N TRP A 242 18.57 2.69 -4.16
CA TRP A 242 17.63 1.64 -4.52
C TRP A 242 17.49 1.46 -6.03
N ASP A 243 17.97 2.43 -6.82
CA ASP A 243 18.04 2.36 -8.27
C ASP A 243 19.24 1.50 -8.67
N MET A 244 19.18 0.22 -8.29
CA MET A 244 20.05 -0.76 -8.91
C MET A 244 19.71 -0.72 -10.39
N LYS A 245 20.68 -0.34 -11.22
CA LYS A 245 20.65 -0.38 -12.70
C LYS A 245 20.38 -1.79 -13.29
N SER A 246 19.70 -2.68 -12.57
CA SER A 246 19.23 -4.00 -12.98
C SER A 246 18.02 -3.96 -13.90
N HIS A 247 17.46 -2.78 -14.22
CA HIS A 247 16.48 -2.66 -15.30
C HIS A 247 17.02 -3.11 -16.67
N GLU A 248 18.34 -3.15 -16.87
CA GLU A 248 18.95 -3.74 -18.08
C GLU A 248 19.13 -5.27 -17.99
N LEU A 249 19.14 -5.88 -16.80
CA LEU A 249 19.38 -7.32 -16.65
C LEU A 249 18.10 -8.16 -16.53
N HIS A 250 16.97 -7.58 -16.11
CA HIS A 250 15.74 -8.34 -15.86
C HIS A 250 14.69 -8.33 -16.98
N ARG A 251 14.82 -7.48 -18.02
CA ARG A 251 13.91 -7.55 -19.18
C ARG A 251 14.08 -8.84 -19.98
N ASP A 252 15.26 -9.44 -19.97
CA ASP A 252 15.54 -10.62 -20.81
C ASP A 252 15.23 -11.97 -20.16
N HIS A 253 14.92 -12.02 -18.85
CA HIS A 253 14.82 -13.30 -18.11
C HIS A 253 13.48 -13.57 -17.42
N PHE A 254 12.56 -12.61 -17.39
CA PHE A 254 11.17 -12.89 -17.05
C PHE A 254 10.31 -12.69 -18.29
N PRO A 255 9.87 -13.76 -18.98
CA PRO A 255 8.84 -13.61 -19.98
C PRO A 255 7.57 -13.15 -19.25
N TYR A 256 7.33 -11.84 -19.27
CA TYR A 256 6.00 -11.31 -19.00
C TYR A 256 5.07 -12.03 -19.98
N CYS A 257 4.19 -12.88 -19.44
CA CYS A 257 3.06 -13.39 -20.20
C CYS A 257 2.21 -12.14 -20.51
N ASP A 258 2.38 -11.58 -21.71
CA ASP A 258 1.65 -10.42 -22.19
C ASP A 258 0.18 -10.83 -22.33
N VAL A 259 -0.66 -10.40 -21.38
CA VAL A 259 -2.08 -10.79 -21.31
C VAL A 259 -2.96 -9.87 -22.18
N SER A 260 -2.36 -9.07 -23.06
CA SER A 260 -3.11 -8.30 -24.07
C SER A 260 -3.59 -9.19 -25.23
N ILE A 261 -4.40 -10.20 -24.91
CA ILE A 261 -4.97 -11.12 -25.90
C ILE A 261 -6.42 -10.73 -26.18
N ASN A 262 -6.65 -10.10 -27.34
CA ASN A 262 -7.96 -9.63 -27.81
C ASN A 262 -8.82 -10.75 -28.46
N ASN A 263 -8.41 -12.03 -28.39
CA ASN A 263 -9.11 -13.15 -29.00
C ASN A 263 -8.93 -14.44 -28.17
N GLU A 264 -10.04 -15.09 -27.84
CA GLU A 264 -10.13 -16.35 -27.08
C GLU A 264 -9.34 -17.52 -27.70
N GLU A 265 -9.07 -17.51 -29.01
CA GLU A 265 -8.25 -18.53 -29.68
C GLU A 265 -6.73 -18.35 -29.42
N ASP A 266 -6.25 -17.13 -29.23
CA ASP A 266 -4.82 -16.85 -29.01
C ASP A 266 -4.41 -17.11 -27.55
N ALA A 267 -5.36 -17.01 -26.62
CA ALA A 267 -5.15 -17.32 -25.21
C ALA A 267 -4.81 -18.81 -24.99
N LYS A 268 -5.35 -19.70 -25.84
CA LYS A 268 -5.05 -21.13 -25.79
C LYS A 268 -3.70 -21.50 -26.39
N LYS A 269 -3.14 -20.67 -27.28
CA LYS A 269 -1.84 -20.90 -27.92
C LYS A 269 -0.67 -20.28 -27.15
N ASN A 270 -0.90 -19.19 -26.43
CA ASN A 270 0.12 -18.46 -25.67
C ASN A 270 0.20 -18.83 -24.18
N ALA A 271 -0.38 -19.97 -23.77
CA ALA A 271 -0.15 -20.51 -22.43
C ALA A 271 1.36 -20.73 -22.21
N CYS A 272 1.96 -19.84 -21.43
CA CYS A 272 3.37 -19.74 -21.04
C CYS A 272 4.14 -21.07 -21.23
N ARG A 273 4.83 -21.22 -22.38
CA ARG A 273 5.81 -22.29 -22.59
C ARG A 273 7.04 -21.99 -21.74
N ILE A 274 7.04 -22.48 -20.50
CA ILE A 274 8.27 -22.64 -19.72
C ILE A 274 9.11 -23.68 -20.48
N LYS A 275 10.11 -23.24 -21.24
CA LYS A 275 11.14 -24.14 -21.74
C LYS A 275 11.86 -24.72 -20.52
N LYS A 276 11.78 -26.03 -20.34
CA LYS A 276 12.68 -26.78 -19.45
C LYS A 276 14.11 -26.71 -19.97
#